data_AF-A0A9E6BQM9-F1
#
_entry.id   AF-A0A9E6BQM9-F1
#
_cell.length_a   1.000
_cell.length_b   1.000
_cell.length_c   1.000
_cell.angle_alpha   90.00
_cell.angle_beta   90.00
_cell.angle_gamma   90.00
#
_symmetry.space_group_name_H-M   'P 1'
#
loop_
_entity.id
_entity.type
_entity.pdbx_description
1 polymer ?
#
loop_
_entity_poly.entity_id
_entity_poly.type
_entity_poly.pdbx_seq_one_letter_code
_entity_poly.pdbx_strand_id
1 'polypeptide(L)'
;MTHFFEKRDRWGNGLALWVLAVLLFVAPLAFWSLKQIHLENDIETWLPHDDPDRKLLTWYIDQFQREDRVLISWEGSTLNDPRVERLAGKLEGI
;
A
#
# COMPACT_ATOMS: atom_id res chain seq x y z
N MET A 1 -43.02 -0.86 14.96
CA MET A 1 -41.71 -1.31 15.48
C MET A 1 -40.72 -0.15 15.37
N THR A 2 -40.75 0.79 16.32
CA THR A 2 -39.90 2.01 16.30
C THR A 2 -39.47 2.47 17.70
N HIS A 3 -39.72 1.67 18.75
CA HIS A 3 -39.42 2.05 20.14
C HIS A 3 -37.94 1.92 20.55
N PHE A 4 -37.04 1.48 19.66
CA PHE A 4 -35.63 1.36 20.00
C PHE A 4 -34.96 2.74 20.12
N PHE A 5 -35.17 3.63 19.15
CA PHE A 5 -34.56 4.96 19.11
C PHE A 5 -35.16 5.96 20.12
N GLU A 6 -36.33 5.65 20.71
CA GLU A 6 -36.98 6.48 21.74
C GLU A 6 -36.46 6.21 23.16
N LYS A 7 -35.66 5.16 23.38
CA LYS A 7 -35.04 4.92 24.69
C LYS A 7 -34.05 6.03 25.00
N ARG A 8 -34.44 6.90 25.93
CA ARG A 8 -33.60 7.96 26.49
C ARG A 8 -32.76 7.39 27.62
N ASP A 9 -31.49 7.77 27.70
CA ASP A 9 -30.64 7.41 28.83
C ASP A 9 -31.09 8.11 30.12
N ARG A 10 -30.42 7.82 31.25
CA ARG A 10 -30.71 8.40 32.57
C ARG A 10 -30.53 9.92 32.63
N TRP A 11 -29.89 10.52 31.62
CA TRP A 11 -29.68 11.96 31.45
C TRP A 11 -30.53 12.56 30.34
N GLY A 12 -31.42 11.78 29.74
CA GLY A 12 -32.38 12.24 28.74
C GLY A 12 -31.85 12.26 27.30
N ASN A 13 -30.66 11.73 27.01
CA ASN A 13 -30.11 11.67 25.66
C ASN A 13 -30.68 10.49 24.87
N GLY A 14 -30.94 10.68 23.58
CA GLY A 14 -31.37 9.60 22.68
C GLY A 14 -30.19 8.72 22.22
N LEU A 15 -30.51 7.52 21.73
CA LEU A 15 -29.51 6.57 21.21
C LEU A 15 -28.59 7.15 20.12
N ALA A 16 -29.05 8.13 19.33
CA ALA A 16 -28.27 8.75 18.27
C ALA A 16 -26.96 9.39 18.81
N LEU A 17 -26.99 9.97 20.01
CA LEU A 17 -25.81 10.60 20.61
C LEU A 17 -24.76 9.54 21.00
N TRP A 18 -25.21 8.38 21.48
CA TRP A 18 -24.34 7.26 21.79
C TRP A 18 -23.73 6.63 20.53
N VAL A 19 -24.51 6.51 19.45
CA VAL A 19 -23.99 6.07 18.15
C VAL A 19 -22.89 7.00 17.65
N LEU A 20 -23.12 8.32 17.74
CA LEU A 20 -22.13 9.32 17.34
C LEU A 20 -20.87 9.29 18.21
N ALA A 21 -21.03 9.12 19.53
CA ALA A 21 -19.91 8.98 20.46
C ALA A 21 -19.07 7.73 20.15
N VAL A 22 -19.71 6.59 19.89
CA VAL A 22 -19.01 5.35 19.49
C VAL A 22 -18.30 5.55 18.15
N LEU A 23 -18.94 6.19 17.18
CA LEU A 23 -18.33 6.44 15.88
C LEU A 23 -17.10 7.34 15.99
N LEU A 24 -17.19 8.43 16.76
CA LEU A 24 -16.05 9.32 17.04
C LEU A 24 -14.93 8.61 17.79
N PHE A 25 -15.26 7.66 18.67
CA PHE A 25 -14.27 6.87 19.39
C PHE A 25 -13.58 5.84 18.50
N VAL A 26 -14.32 5.17 17.61
CA VAL A 26 -13.79 4.14 16.69
C VAL A 26 -13.04 4.75 15.50
N ALA A 27 -13.42 5.94 15.03
CA ALA A 27 -12.80 6.62 13.90
C ALA A 27 -11.26 6.76 14.00
N PRO A 28 -10.65 7.26 15.10
CA PRO A 28 -9.20 7.36 15.20
C PRO A 28 -8.49 6.00 15.19
N LEU A 29 -9.10 4.95 15.77
CA LEU A 29 -8.59 3.58 15.72
C LEU A 29 -8.60 3.03 14.29
N ALA A 30 -9.69 3.25 13.55
CA ALA A 30 -9.78 2.84 12.15
C ALA A 30 -8.75 3.58 11.28
N PHE A 31 -8.56 4.88 11.51
CA PHE A 31 -7.56 5.68 10.81
C PHE A 31 -6.12 5.22 11.11
N TRP A 32 -5.85 4.87 12.37
CA TRP A 32 -4.55 4.33 12.76
C TRP A 32 -4.28 2.96 12.11
N SER A 33 -5.29 2.10 12.03
CA SER A 33 -5.21 0.80 11.34
C SER A 33 -4.90 0.96 9.85
N LEU A 34 -5.56 1.91 9.17
CA LEU A 34 -5.32 2.21 7.75
C LEU A 34 -3.86 2.59 7.46
N LYS A 35 -3.19 3.28 8.40
CA LYS A 35 -1.75 3.63 8.26
C LYS A 35 -0.81 2.43 8.34
N GLN A 36 -1.27 1.30 8.87
CA GLN A 36 -0.47 0.08 9.02
C GLN A 36 -0.68 -0.90 7.88
N ILE A 37 -1.62 -0.64 6.98
CA ILE A 37 -1.83 -1.50 5.82
C ILE A 37 -0.60 -1.37 4.92
N HIS A 38 0.20 -2.43 4.91
CA HIS A 38 1.28 -2.60 3.97
C HIS A 38 0.73 -3.32 2.74
N LEU A 39 0.81 -2.66 1.58
CA LEU A 39 0.42 -3.26 0.31
C LEU A 39 1.62 -4.07 -0.20
N GLU A 40 1.58 -5.38 0.02
CA GLU A 40 2.58 -6.29 -0.52
C GLU A 40 2.25 -6.57 -1.99
N ASN A 41 3.02 -5.95 -2.90
CA ASN A 41 2.94 -6.18 -4.34
C ASN A 41 4.15 -7.00 -4.83
N ASP A 42 4.52 -8.03 -4.07
CA ASP A 42 5.56 -8.94 -4.50
C ASP A 42 4.95 -10.09 -5.31
N ILE A 43 5.20 -10.07 -6.62
CA ILE A 43 4.73 -11.10 -7.56
C ILE A 43 5.40 -12.45 -7.25
N GLU A 44 6.60 -12.44 -6.67
CA GLU A 44 7.33 -13.66 -6.32
C GLU A 44 6.61 -14.46 -5.23
N THR A 45 5.74 -13.79 -4.44
CA THR A 45 4.92 -14.43 -3.41
C THR A 45 3.75 -15.24 -4.00
N TRP A 46 3.43 -15.10 -5.28
CA TRP A 46 2.33 -15.84 -5.92
C TRP A 46 2.66 -17.32 -6.17
N LEU A 47 3.94 -17.68 -6.28
CA LEU A 47 4.37 -19.06 -6.48
C LEU A 47 4.35 -19.84 -5.14
N PRO A 48 3.87 -21.10 -5.09
CA PRO A 48 3.94 -21.91 -3.88
C PRO A 48 5.38 -22.06 -3.36
N HIS A 49 5.57 -22.15 -2.04
CA HIS A 49 6.91 -22.29 -1.45
C HIS A 49 7.66 -23.56 -1.87
N ASP A 50 6.94 -24.61 -2.27
CA ASP A 50 7.52 -25.87 -2.72
C ASP A 50 7.86 -25.91 -4.21
N ASP A 51 7.59 -24.82 -4.94
CA ASP A 51 7.92 -24.71 -6.35
C ASP A 51 9.45 -24.67 -6.55
N PRO A 52 10.03 -25.57 -7.37
CA PRO A 52 11.47 -25.57 -7.64
C PRO A 52 11.96 -24.27 -8.31
N ASP A 53 11.13 -23.63 -9.13
CA ASP A 53 11.48 -22.38 -9.82
C ASP A 53 11.56 -21.21 -8.84
N ARG A 54 10.70 -21.18 -7.83
CA ARG A 54 10.76 -20.19 -6.75
C ARG A 54 12.06 -20.33 -5.95
N LYS A 55 12.49 -21.56 -5.64
CA LYS A 55 13.74 -21.80 -4.88
C LYS A 55 14.98 -21.32 -5.65
N LEU A 56 15.00 -21.54 -6.97
CA LEU A 56 16.07 -21.04 -7.83
C LEU A 56 16.07 -19.51 -7.90
N LEU A 57 14.90 -18.89 -8.02
CA LEU A 57 14.75 -17.44 -8.03
C LEU A 57 15.20 -16.81 -6.70
N THR A 58 14.77 -17.35 -5.56
CA THR A 58 15.21 -16.87 -4.24
C THR A 58 16.73 -16.99 -4.07
N TRP A 59 17.33 -18.11 -4.50
CA TRP A 59 18.79 -18.25 -4.49
C TRP A 59 19.47 -17.21 -5.37
N TYR A 60 18.97 -16.96 -6.58
CA TYR A 60 19.54 -15.96 -7.48
C TYR A 60 19.48 -14.55 -6.88
N ILE A 61 18.35 -14.17 -6.29
CA ILE A 61 18.18 -12.85 -5.66
C ILE A 61 19.13 -12.66 -4.48
N ASP A 62 19.28 -13.69 -3.64
CA ASP A 62 20.16 -13.67 -2.47
C ASP A 62 21.64 -13.54 -2.85
N GLN A 63 22.07 -14.24 -3.90
CA GLN A 63 23.48 -14.24 -4.33
C GLN A 63 23.88 -12.99 -5.12
N PHE A 64 22.98 -12.47 -5.96
CA PHE A 64 23.29 -11.37 -6.86
C PHE A 64 22.84 -10.00 -6.35
N GLN A 65 22.21 -9.93 -5.17
CA GLN A 65 21.64 -8.73 -4.54
C GLN A 65 20.94 -7.83 -5.56
N ARG A 66 19.63 -7.99 -5.70
CA ARG A 66 18.78 -7.26 -6.66
C ARG A 66 19.21 -5.78 -6.74
N GLU A 67 19.95 -5.41 -7.77
CA GLU A 67 20.05 -4.01 -8.14
C GLU A 67 18.67 -3.67 -8.70
N ASP A 68 17.90 -2.86 -7.98
CA ASP A 68 16.60 -2.37 -8.45
C ASP A 68 16.82 -1.49 -9.69
N ARG A 69 16.94 -2.15 -10.84
CA ARG A 69 17.19 -1.52 -12.14
C ARG A 69 15.86 -1.26 -12.82
N VAL A 70 15.56 0.00 -13.05
CA VAL A 70 14.40 0.40 -13.85
C VAL A 70 14.86 0.58 -15.31
N LEU A 71 14.28 -0.20 -16.22
CA LEU A 71 14.46 0.02 -17.65
C LEU A 71 13.44 1.03 -18.15
N ILE A 72 13.91 2.14 -18.69
CA ILE A 72 13.06 3.21 -19.23
C ILE A 72 13.23 3.24 -20.75
N SER A 73 12.13 3.24 -21.49
CA SER A 73 12.14 3.40 -22.94
C SER A 73 11.01 4.32 -23.40
N TRP A 74 11.20 4.94 -24.56
CA TRP A 74 10.22 5.81 -25.21
C TRP A 74 10.38 5.70 -26.73
N GLU A 75 9.43 6.27 -27.46
CA GLU A 75 9.46 6.26 -28.92
C GLU A 75 10.70 6.98 -29.47
N GLY A 76 11.48 6.27 -30.28
CA GLY A 76 12.75 6.76 -30.81
C GLY A 76 13.91 6.78 -29.80
N SER A 77 13.80 6.10 -28.67
CA SER A 77 14.90 5.93 -27.72
C SER A 77 16.07 5.20 -28.39
N THR A 78 17.22 5.88 -28.49
CA THR A 78 18.47 5.32 -28.99
C THR A 78 19.60 5.65 -28.02
N LEU A 79 20.74 4.93 -28.10
CA LEU A 79 21.89 5.15 -27.23
C LEU A 79 22.47 6.57 -27.30
N ASN A 80 22.26 7.26 -28.43
CA ASN A 80 22.77 8.61 -28.67
C ASN A 80 21.67 9.68 -28.53
N ASP A 81 20.53 9.35 -27.93
CA ASP A 81 19.43 10.30 -27.77
C ASP A 81 19.79 11.35 -26.69
N PRO A 82 19.84 12.65 -27.01
CA PRO A 82 20.19 13.70 -26.05
C PRO A 82 19.18 13.82 -24.90
N ARG A 83 18.01 13.19 -24.99
CA ARG A 83 17.04 13.11 -23.89
C ARG A 83 17.54 12.23 -22.74
N VAL A 84 18.45 11.29 -23.00
CA VAL A 84 19.01 10.38 -21.99
C VAL A 84 19.78 11.17 -20.93
N GLU A 85 20.71 12.04 -21.32
CA GLU A 85 21.48 12.86 -20.36
C GLU A 85 20.58 13.77 -19.53
N ARG A 86 19.55 14.36 -20.15
CA ARG A 86 18.58 15.19 -19.42
C ARG A 86 17.76 14.38 -18.41
N LEU A 87 17.39 13.16 -18.76
CA LEU A 87 16.67 12.27 -17.84
C LEU A 87 17.58 11.83 -16.70
N ALA A 88 18.84 11.49 -16.99
CA ALA A 88 19.83 11.14 -15.98
C ALA A 88 20.03 12.28 -14.97
N GLY A 89 20.25 13.52 -15.42
CA GLY A 89 20.38 14.67 -14.52
C GLY A 89 19.17 14.87 -13.61
N LYS A 90 17.94 14.73 -14.15
CA LYS A 90 16.72 14.81 -13.34
C LYS A 90 16.60 13.71 -12.29
N LEU A 91 17.03 12.49 -12.60
CA LEU A 91 17.00 11.36 -11.68
C LEU A 91 18.09 11.48 -10.60
N GLU A 92 19.23 12.08 -10.93
CA GLU A 92 20.30 12.41 -9.98
C GLU A 92 19.95 13.62 -9.09
N GLY A 93 18.92 14.38 -9.45
CA GLY A 93 18.46 15.55 -8.69
C GLY A 93 19.24 16.84 -8.98
N ILE A 94 19.88 16.91 -10.16
CA ILE A 94 20.66 18.06 -10.65
C ILE A 94 19.80 18.94 -11.56
#